data_AF-A0AA39TLT2-F1
#
_entry.id   AF-A0AA39TLT2-F1
#
_cell.length_a   1.000
_cell.length_b   1.000
_cell.length_c   1.000
_cell.angle_alpha   90.00
_cell.angle_beta   90.00
_cell.angle_gamma   90.00
#
_symmetry.space_group_name_H-M   'P 1'
#
loop_
_entity.id
_entity.type
_entity.pdbx_description
1 polymer ?
#
loop_
_entity_poly.entity_id
_entity_poly.type
_entity_poly.pdbx_seq_one_letter_code
_entity_poly.pdbx_strand_id
1 'polypeptide(L)'
;MRALHWPLLALLPRALTLIADIPTAFGPVYPLNPSALSLTPHLKSRPSDFVHPGIWHTHADLEAMRTNISAGNEPWASTYAAFSADAFSLANYTMRGPHAVLSRGATSNYTAFTADARAAWQNALMWYITRADAHWDASTRILDAWGTNLSAIVGTDRSLLVGLEGDFFVNAAEIMRWEGGW
;
A
#
# COMPACT_ATOMS: atom_id res chain seq x y z
N MET A 1 -9.89 23.94 66.53
CA MET A 1 -9.60 24.05 65.08
C MET A 1 -8.59 22.96 64.73
N ARG A 2 -9.04 21.82 64.18
CA ARG A 2 -8.20 20.69 63.78
C ARG A 2 -8.17 20.66 62.25
N ALA A 3 -6.98 20.77 61.66
CA ALA A 3 -6.77 20.65 60.23
C ALA A 3 -6.80 19.17 59.82
N LEU A 4 -7.67 18.82 58.86
CA LEU A 4 -7.72 17.50 58.23
C LEU A 4 -6.97 17.56 56.90
N HIS A 5 -5.93 16.75 56.80
CA HIS A 5 -5.25 16.29 55.59
C HIS A 5 -5.98 15.08 54.97
N TRP A 6 -6.17 15.06 53.64
CA TRP A 6 -6.25 13.82 52.83
C TRP A 6 -5.94 14.13 51.34
N PRO A 7 -5.19 13.30 50.61
CA PRO A 7 -4.68 13.61 49.27
C PRO A 7 -5.66 13.27 48.14
N LEU A 8 -5.51 13.98 47.02
CA LEU A 8 -6.20 13.74 45.75
C LEU A 8 -5.89 12.34 45.20
N LEU A 9 -6.93 11.52 45.03
CA LEU A 9 -6.89 10.29 44.23
C LEU A 9 -7.14 10.67 42.75
N ALA A 10 -6.12 10.61 41.91
CA ALA A 10 -6.26 10.78 40.46
C ALA A 10 -6.83 9.50 39.84
N LEU A 11 -8.09 9.53 39.40
CA LEU A 11 -8.72 8.49 38.58
C LEU A 11 -8.37 8.73 37.11
N LEU A 12 -7.53 7.87 36.52
CA LEU A 12 -7.36 7.80 35.07
C LEU A 12 -8.53 7.01 34.45
N PRO A 13 -9.14 7.48 33.35
CA PRO A 13 -10.19 6.72 32.67
C PRO A 13 -9.58 5.55 31.89
N ARG A 14 -10.02 4.32 32.19
CA ARG A 14 -9.83 3.16 31.32
C ARG A 14 -10.56 3.41 30.01
N ALA A 15 -9.84 3.45 28.89
CA ALA A 15 -10.45 3.45 27.57
C ALA A 15 -11.12 2.09 27.32
N LEU A 16 -12.45 2.06 27.29
CA LEU A 16 -13.23 0.94 26.79
C LEU A 16 -13.15 0.96 25.25
N THR A 17 -12.57 -0.09 24.66
CA THR A 17 -12.63 -0.33 23.21
C THR A 17 -14.00 -0.87 22.83
N LEU A 18 -14.53 -0.43 21.68
CA LEU A 18 -15.95 -0.47 21.34
C LEU A 18 -16.30 -1.45 20.21
N ILE A 19 -15.65 -2.62 20.12
CA ILE A 19 -15.98 -3.66 19.12
C ILE A 19 -15.75 -5.04 19.74
N ALA A 20 -16.83 -5.79 20.00
CA ALA A 20 -16.78 -7.14 20.60
C ALA A 20 -17.15 -8.28 19.65
N ASP A 21 -17.65 -7.98 18.45
CA ASP A 21 -18.35 -8.96 17.61
C ASP A 21 -17.77 -9.11 16.20
N ILE A 22 -16.44 -9.27 16.09
CA ILE A 22 -15.82 -9.78 14.87
C ILE A 22 -15.45 -11.24 15.13
N PRO A 23 -16.04 -12.22 14.41
CA PRO A 23 -15.56 -13.60 14.41
C PRO A 23 -14.11 -13.59 13.94
N THR A 24 -13.23 -13.83 14.90
CA THR A 24 -11.79 -13.71 14.73
C THR A 24 -11.27 -14.67 13.66
N ALA A 25 -10.60 -14.12 12.64
CA ALA A 25 -9.70 -14.85 11.73
C ALA A 25 -8.43 -15.38 12.44
N PHE A 26 -8.49 -15.60 13.75
CA PHE A 26 -7.41 -16.15 14.54
C PHE A 26 -7.63 -17.67 14.61
N GLY A 27 -6.80 -18.41 13.88
CA GLY A 27 -6.51 -19.81 14.22
C GLY A 27 -5.98 -19.93 15.66
N PRO A 28 -5.59 -21.13 16.13
CA PRO A 28 -5.13 -21.30 17.50
C PRO A 28 -4.06 -20.26 17.85
N VAL A 29 -4.42 -19.33 18.74
CA VAL A 29 -3.47 -18.39 19.31
C VAL A 29 -2.52 -19.24 20.13
N TYR A 30 -1.34 -19.52 19.58
CA TYR A 30 -0.25 -20.07 20.37
C TYR A 30 -0.08 -19.15 21.58
N PRO A 31 -0.11 -19.65 22.82
CA PRO A 31 0.14 -18.82 23.98
C PRO A 31 1.59 -18.34 23.90
N LEU A 32 1.78 -17.15 23.34
CA LEU A 32 3.06 -16.45 23.39
C LEU A 32 3.29 -16.14 24.86
N ASN A 33 4.29 -16.79 25.47
CA ASN A 33 4.76 -16.40 26.79
C ASN A 33 5.27 -14.94 26.67
N PRO A 34 4.58 -13.95 27.27
CA PRO A 34 4.93 -12.54 27.11
C PRO A 34 6.31 -12.21 27.71
N SER A 35 6.84 -13.10 28.56
CA SER A 35 8.18 -12.99 29.15
C SER A 35 9.29 -13.57 28.26
N ALA A 36 8.95 -14.28 27.17
CA ALA A 36 9.93 -14.98 26.33
C ALA A 36 10.29 -14.24 25.03
N LEU A 37 9.46 -13.30 24.58
CA LEU A 37 9.68 -12.55 23.34
C LEU A 37 9.24 -11.09 23.51
N SER A 38 10.19 -10.21 23.87
CA SER A 38 9.95 -8.77 23.77
C SER A 38 9.84 -8.40 22.29
N LEU A 39 8.65 -8.00 21.84
CA LEU A 39 8.43 -7.51 20.48
C LEU A 39 8.89 -6.05 20.29
N THR A 40 9.18 -5.34 21.39
CA THR A 40 9.62 -3.94 21.40
C THR A 40 10.77 -3.64 20.42
N PRO A 41 11.80 -4.50 20.25
CA PRO A 41 12.85 -4.28 19.27
C PRO A 41 12.38 -4.32 17.80
N HIS A 42 11.22 -4.93 17.53
CA HIS A 42 10.66 -5.10 16.19
C HIS A 42 9.54 -4.10 15.87
N LEU A 43 9.07 -3.33 16.86
CA LEU A 43 8.06 -2.31 16.66
C LEU A 43 8.71 -0.99 16.22
N LYS A 44 8.11 -0.34 15.22
CA LYS A 44 8.48 1.01 14.79
C LYS A 44 7.84 2.02 15.75
N SER A 45 8.60 3.01 16.20
CA SER A 45 8.18 3.95 17.25
C SER A 45 7.90 5.37 16.73
N ARG A 46 8.51 5.73 15.60
CA ARG A 46 8.35 7.01 14.91
C ARG A 46 8.29 6.81 13.39
N PRO A 47 7.68 7.74 12.64
CA PRO A 47 7.56 7.62 11.18
C PRO A 47 8.89 7.40 10.44
N SER A 48 10.00 7.99 10.93
CA SER A 48 11.32 7.81 10.33
C SER A 48 11.91 6.41 10.52
N ASP A 49 11.33 5.57 11.37
CA ASP A 49 11.79 4.19 11.54
C ASP A 49 11.30 3.29 10.41
N PHE A 50 10.27 3.71 9.65
CA PHE A 50 9.81 2.99 8.47
C PHE A 50 10.84 3.16 7.34
N VAL A 51 11.23 2.03 6.75
CA VAL A 51 12.10 1.99 5.58
C VAL A 51 11.20 1.99 4.36
N HIS A 52 11.50 2.88 3.42
CA HIS A 52 10.75 3.00 2.18
C HIS A 52 11.67 2.78 0.98
N PRO A 53 11.23 2.04 -0.07
CA PRO A 53 9.98 1.30 -0.12
C PRO A 53 9.90 0.17 0.93
N GLY A 54 8.69 -0.09 1.45
CA GLY A 54 8.49 -1.06 2.53
C GLY A 54 7.08 -1.64 2.66
N ILE A 55 6.16 -1.37 1.73
CA ILE A 55 4.81 -1.98 1.72
C ILE A 55 4.85 -3.38 1.10
N TRP A 56 4.95 -3.50 -0.23
CA TRP A 56 5.13 -4.80 -0.90
C TRP A 56 6.55 -5.06 -1.36
N HIS A 57 7.31 -3.99 -1.59
CA HIS A 57 8.64 -4.05 -2.16
C HIS A 57 9.60 -3.33 -1.24
N THR A 58 10.77 -3.90 -0.99
CA THR A 58 11.91 -3.16 -0.45
C THR A 58 12.87 -2.77 -1.57
N HIS A 59 13.74 -1.78 -1.32
CA HIS A 59 14.83 -1.46 -2.25
C HIS A 59 15.65 -2.71 -2.64
N ALA A 60 15.94 -3.57 -1.66
CA ALA A 60 16.70 -4.80 -1.89
C ALA A 60 15.96 -5.79 -2.81
N ASP A 61 14.63 -5.93 -2.65
CA ASP A 61 13.81 -6.78 -3.52
C ASP A 61 13.78 -6.24 -4.95
N LEU A 62 13.63 -4.92 -5.11
CA LEU A 62 13.62 -4.26 -6.40
C LEU A 62 14.96 -4.41 -7.14
N GLU A 63 16.10 -4.22 -6.44
CA GLU A 63 17.43 -4.45 -7.01
C GLU A 63 17.71 -5.92 -7.32
N ALA A 64 17.22 -6.85 -6.47
CA ALA A 64 17.33 -8.27 -6.74
C ALA A 64 16.58 -8.67 -8.02
N MET A 65 15.36 -8.15 -8.22
CA MET A 65 14.61 -8.34 -9.47
C MET A 65 15.39 -7.79 -10.65
N ARG A 66 15.81 -6.52 -10.59
CA ARG A 66 16.52 -5.84 -11.69
C ARG A 66 17.81 -6.56 -12.07
N THR A 67 18.64 -6.91 -11.08
CA THR A 67 19.93 -7.56 -11.31
C THR A 67 19.74 -8.93 -11.96
N ASN A 68 18.81 -9.75 -11.46
CA ASN A 68 18.56 -11.07 -12.04
C ASN A 68 17.96 -10.99 -13.46
N ILE A 69 17.07 -10.03 -13.72
CA ILE A 69 16.54 -9.77 -15.07
C ILE A 69 17.67 -9.38 -16.01
N SER A 70 18.54 -8.45 -15.60
CA SER A 70 19.66 -7.98 -16.42
C SER A 70 20.70 -9.08 -16.71
N ALA A 71 20.87 -10.02 -15.79
CA ALA A 71 21.74 -11.17 -15.94
C ALA A 71 21.12 -12.31 -16.76
N GLY A 72 19.83 -12.25 -17.08
CA GLY A 72 19.11 -13.34 -17.76
C GLY A 72 18.90 -14.58 -16.88
N ASN A 73 18.89 -14.40 -15.55
CA ASN A 73 18.70 -15.51 -14.62
C ASN A 73 17.23 -15.94 -14.55
N GLU A 74 16.99 -17.25 -14.53
CA GLU A 74 15.66 -17.80 -14.28
C GLU A 74 15.37 -17.92 -12.78
N PRO A 75 14.10 -17.73 -12.34
CA PRO A 75 12.90 -17.51 -13.15
C PRO A 75 12.60 -16.04 -13.53
N TRP A 76 13.49 -15.10 -13.20
CA TRP A 76 13.24 -13.67 -13.40
C TRP A 76 13.15 -13.27 -14.87
N ALA A 77 14.01 -13.83 -15.73
CA ALA A 77 14.02 -13.50 -17.15
C ALA A 77 12.71 -13.86 -17.85
N SER A 78 12.25 -15.11 -17.71
CA SER A 78 10.97 -15.55 -18.30
C SER A 78 9.76 -14.80 -17.72
N THR A 79 9.76 -14.55 -16.40
CA THR A 79 8.69 -13.79 -15.75
C THR A 79 8.65 -12.34 -16.24
N TYR A 80 9.81 -11.70 -16.39
CA TYR A 80 9.91 -10.34 -16.93
C TYR A 80 9.46 -10.26 -18.38
N ALA A 81 9.79 -11.25 -19.21
CA ALA A 81 9.32 -11.30 -20.59
C ALA A 81 7.78 -11.34 -20.68
N ALA A 82 7.13 -12.12 -19.81
CA ALA A 82 5.67 -12.14 -19.72
C ALA A 82 5.11 -10.82 -19.14
N PHE A 83 5.74 -10.30 -18.10
CA PHE A 83 5.32 -9.08 -17.42
C PHE A 83 5.40 -7.85 -18.33
N SER A 84 6.49 -7.69 -19.08
CA SER A 84 6.72 -6.58 -20.01
C SER A 84 5.79 -6.60 -21.23
N ALA A 85 5.19 -7.75 -21.55
CA ALA A 85 4.21 -7.89 -22.62
C ALA A 85 2.75 -7.63 -22.16
N ASP A 86 2.50 -7.50 -20.86
CA ASP A 86 1.17 -7.18 -20.33
C ASP A 86 0.75 -5.76 -20.76
N ALA A 87 -0.49 -5.59 -21.20
CA ALA A 87 -1.02 -4.32 -21.67
C ALA A 87 -0.95 -3.20 -20.60
N PHE A 88 -0.98 -3.56 -19.31
CA PHE A 88 -0.84 -2.62 -18.20
C PHE A 88 0.63 -2.24 -17.92
N SER A 89 1.60 -3.03 -18.36
CA SER A 89 3.03 -2.75 -18.25
C SER A 89 3.57 -1.86 -19.37
N LEU A 90 2.80 -1.65 -20.45
CA LEU A 90 3.27 -0.86 -21.58
C LEU A 90 3.31 0.63 -21.25
N ALA A 91 4.41 1.31 -21.61
CA ALA A 91 4.56 2.75 -21.39
C ALA A 91 3.51 3.61 -22.13
N ASN A 92 2.94 3.08 -23.22
CA ASN A 92 1.87 3.74 -23.98
C ASN A 92 0.46 3.43 -23.44
N TYR A 93 0.35 2.89 -22.22
CA TYR A 93 -0.94 2.63 -21.56
C TYR A 93 -1.82 3.88 -21.55
N THR A 94 -3.02 3.75 -22.13
CA THR A 94 -4.03 4.80 -22.15
C THR A 94 -4.93 4.64 -20.92
N MET A 95 -4.98 5.69 -20.10
CA MET A 95 -5.82 5.74 -18.90
C MET A 95 -7.30 5.62 -19.22
N ARG A 96 -8.05 5.04 -18.27
CA ARG A 96 -9.50 4.83 -18.39
C ARG A 96 -10.31 5.77 -17.52
N GLY A 97 -9.70 6.36 -16.48
CA GLY A 97 -10.27 7.43 -15.67
C GLY A 97 -9.58 8.78 -15.90
N PRO A 98 -9.51 9.65 -14.89
CA PRO A 98 -10.06 9.49 -13.53
C PRO A 98 -11.55 9.87 -13.46
N HIS A 99 -12.30 9.17 -12.62
CA HIS A 99 -13.66 9.57 -12.26
C HIS A 99 -13.63 10.38 -10.96
N ALA A 100 -14.40 11.46 -10.90
CA ALA A 100 -14.50 12.27 -9.68
C ALA A 100 -15.17 11.51 -8.52
N VAL A 101 -16.16 10.66 -8.83
CA VAL A 101 -16.89 9.85 -7.86
C VAL A 101 -16.92 8.40 -8.31
N LEU A 102 -16.43 7.52 -7.45
CA LEU A 102 -16.53 6.07 -7.61
C LEU A 102 -17.64 5.51 -6.73
N SER A 103 -18.29 4.47 -7.21
CA SER A 103 -19.30 3.71 -6.48
C SER A 103 -18.99 2.22 -6.56
N ARG A 104 -19.22 1.51 -5.46
CA ARG A 104 -19.24 0.05 -5.43
C ARG A 104 -20.37 -0.47 -4.53
N GLY A 105 -21.11 -1.45 -5.04
CA GLY A 105 -22.30 -2.02 -4.42
C GLY A 105 -23.38 -2.17 -5.49
N ALA A 106 -24.63 -1.80 -5.16
CA ALA A 106 -25.76 -1.89 -6.10
C ALA A 106 -25.54 -1.15 -7.43
N THR A 107 -24.79 -0.04 -7.40
CA THR A 107 -24.26 0.62 -8.61
C THR A 107 -22.74 0.60 -8.51
N SER A 108 -22.06 0.33 -9.64
CA SER A 108 -20.62 0.18 -9.67
C SER A 108 -20.01 0.80 -10.92
N ASN A 109 -18.94 1.60 -10.77
CA ASN A 109 -18.23 2.25 -11.88
C ASN A 109 -16.69 2.29 -11.67
N TYR A 110 -16.15 1.35 -10.90
CA TYR A 110 -14.75 1.36 -10.44
C TYR A 110 -13.77 0.63 -11.36
N THR A 111 -14.19 0.06 -12.48
CA THR A 111 -13.32 -0.72 -13.37
C THR A 111 -12.18 0.11 -13.98
N ALA A 112 -12.41 1.40 -14.21
CA ALA A 112 -11.36 2.33 -14.61
C ALA A 112 -10.30 2.51 -13.51
N PHE A 113 -10.73 2.58 -12.24
CA PHE A 113 -9.83 2.67 -11.09
C PHE A 113 -8.97 1.42 -10.94
N THR A 114 -9.56 0.23 -10.97
CA THR A 114 -8.84 -1.05 -10.94
C THR A 114 -7.78 -1.15 -12.04
N ALA A 115 -8.16 -0.82 -13.28
CA ALA A 115 -7.27 -0.89 -14.44
C ALA A 115 -6.08 0.07 -14.33
N ASP A 116 -6.38 1.33 -13.99
CA ASP A 116 -5.36 2.37 -13.88
C ASP A 116 -4.45 2.17 -12.65
N ALA A 117 -4.97 1.66 -11.52
CA ALA A 117 -4.18 1.30 -10.34
C ALA A 117 -3.14 0.22 -10.68
N ARG A 118 -3.57 -0.85 -11.36
CA ARG A 118 -2.66 -1.89 -11.85
C ARG A 118 -1.62 -1.32 -12.81
N ALA A 119 -2.03 -0.48 -13.77
CA ALA A 119 -1.11 0.12 -14.73
C ALA A 119 -0.06 1.03 -14.07
N ALA A 120 -0.46 1.83 -13.07
CA ALA A 120 0.46 2.67 -12.32
C ALA A 120 1.53 1.82 -11.62
N TRP A 121 1.11 0.77 -10.90
CA TRP A 121 2.04 -0.12 -10.21
C TRP A 121 2.95 -0.91 -11.17
N GLN A 122 2.40 -1.44 -12.27
CA GLN A 122 3.21 -2.17 -13.25
C GLN A 122 4.21 -1.26 -13.96
N ASN A 123 3.82 -0.04 -14.32
CA ASN A 123 4.75 0.94 -14.90
C ASN A 123 5.80 1.41 -13.88
N ALA A 124 5.47 1.52 -12.59
CA ALA A 124 6.45 1.80 -11.55
C ALA A 124 7.54 0.71 -11.48
N LEU A 125 7.16 -0.57 -11.56
CA LEU A 125 8.11 -1.68 -11.62
C LEU A 125 8.90 -1.69 -12.93
N MET A 126 8.24 -1.50 -14.08
CA MET A 126 8.93 -1.40 -15.38
C MET A 126 9.95 -0.29 -15.38
N TRP A 127 9.63 0.88 -14.84
CA TRP A 127 10.59 1.97 -14.67
C TRP A 127 11.76 1.55 -13.77
N TYR A 128 11.51 0.90 -12.63
CA TYR A 128 12.61 0.51 -11.75
C TYR A 128 13.58 -0.46 -12.45
N ILE A 129 13.04 -1.45 -13.16
CA ILE A 129 13.80 -2.48 -13.86
C ILE A 129 14.60 -1.88 -15.03
N THR A 130 13.93 -1.12 -15.89
CA THR A 130 14.49 -0.63 -17.16
C THR A 130 15.20 0.72 -17.04
N ARG A 131 14.80 1.54 -16.07
CA ARG A 131 15.11 2.96 -15.91
C ARG A 131 14.75 3.81 -17.14
N ALA A 132 13.76 3.37 -17.91
CA ALA A 132 13.25 4.15 -19.04
C ALA A 132 12.21 5.18 -18.57
N ASP A 133 12.45 6.45 -18.87
CA ASP A 133 11.60 7.58 -18.45
C ASP A 133 10.14 7.43 -18.89
N ALA A 134 9.89 6.79 -20.04
CA ALA A 134 8.52 6.57 -20.53
C ALA A 134 7.63 5.80 -19.55
N HIS A 135 8.20 4.87 -18.76
CA HIS A 135 7.44 4.16 -17.72
C HIS A 135 7.28 5.01 -16.44
N TRP A 136 8.25 5.88 -16.14
CA TRP A 136 8.12 6.86 -15.06
C TRP A 136 6.95 7.78 -15.35
N ASP A 137 6.95 8.39 -16.55
CA ASP A 137 5.90 9.30 -17.03
C ASP A 137 4.53 8.62 -17.02
N ALA A 138 4.46 7.36 -17.43
CA ALA A 138 3.21 6.60 -17.40
C ALA A 138 2.68 6.42 -15.97
N SER A 139 3.53 6.00 -15.04
CA SER A 139 3.14 5.77 -13.64
C SER A 139 2.73 7.06 -12.93
N THR A 140 3.57 8.10 -12.98
CA THR A 140 3.34 9.37 -12.28
C THR A 140 2.14 10.12 -12.84
N ARG A 141 1.94 10.13 -14.17
CA ARG A 141 0.73 10.68 -14.79
C ARG A 141 -0.55 10.05 -14.27
N ILE A 142 -0.58 8.73 -14.09
CA ILE A 142 -1.75 8.03 -13.55
C ILE A 142 -1.97 8.44 -12.10
N LEU A 143 -0.91 8.42 -11.29
CA LEU A 143 -0.95 8.81 -9.88
C LEU A 143 -1.45 10.25 -9.70
N ASP A 144 -0.89 11.20 -10.43
CA ASP A 144 -1.26 12.62 -10.38
C ASP A 144 -2.71 12.82 -10.81
N ALA A 145 -3.14 12.16 -11.90
CA ALA A 145 -4.50 12.30 -12.41
C ALA A 145 -5.54 11.78 -11.41
N TRP A 146 -5.36 10.58 -10.84
CA TRP A 146 -6.31 10.05 -9.84
C TRP A 146 -6.22 10.80 -8.51
N GLY A 147 -5.02 11.13 -8.04
CA GLY A 147 -4.80 11.89 -6.80
C GLY A 147 -5.38 13.31 -6.85
N THR A 148 -5.46 13.90 -8.04
CA THR A 148 -6.07 15.23 -8.23
C THR A 148 -7.59 15.18 -8.38
N ASN A 149 -8.13 14.19 -9.08
CA ASN A 149 -9.53 14.23 -9.55
C ASN A 149 -10.50 13.42 -8.68
N LEU A 150 -10.06 12.36 -8.01
CA LEU A 150 -10.94 11.52 -7.20
C LEU A 150 -11.34 12.25 -5.92
N SER A 151 -12.62 12.58 -5.76
CA SER A 151 -13.13 13.32 -4.60
C SER A 151 -13.99 12.48 -3.66
N ALA A 152 -14.60 11.38 -4.15
CA ALA A 152 -15.39 10.50 -3.31
C ALA A 152 -15.41 9.05 -3.78
N ILE A 153 -15.46 8.12 -2.82
CA ILE A 153 -15.80 6.72 -3.04
C ILE A 153 -17.03 6.40 -2.19
N VAL A 154 -18.11 6.01 -2.84
CA VAL A 154 -19.44 5.79 -2.23
C VAL A 154 -19.94 4.36 -2.46
N GLY A 155 -21.09 4.05 -1.88
CA GLY A 155 -21.71 2.71 -1.94
C GLY A 155 -21.43 1.86 -0.71
N THR A 156 -22.07 0.69 -0.65
CA THR A 156 -22.00 -0.22 0.50
C THR A 156 -20.64 -0.90 0.61
N ASP A 157 -19.99 -1.14 -0.53
CA ASP A 157 -18.75 -1.94 -0.60
C ASP A 157 -17.53 -1.05 -0.90
N ARG A 158 -17.62 0.25 -0.57
CA ARG A 158 -16.56 1.24 -0.82
C ARG A 158 -15.24 0.91 -0.10
N SER A 159 -15.30 0.39 1.12
CA SER A 159 -14.11 -0.02 1.88
C SER A 159 -13.41 -1.19 1.22
N LEU A 160 -14.18 -2.13 0.64
CA LEU A 160 -13.65 -3.25 -0.12
C LEU A 160 -12.98 -2.79 -1.42
N LEU A 161 -13.48 -1.74 -2.08
CA LEU A 161 -12.80 -1.14 -3.24
C LEU A 161 -11.43 -0.58 -2.84
N VAL A 162 -11.38 0.22 -1.78
CA VAL A 162 -10.11 0.81 -1.31
C VAL A 162 -9.11 -0.27 -0.92
N GLY A 163 -9.55 -1.31 -0.21
CA GLY A 163 -8.67 -2.37 0.26
C GLY A 163 -8.17 -3.34 -0.81
N LEU A 164 -8.85 -3.46 -1.95
CA LEU A 164 -8.44 -4.36 -3.05
C LEU A 164 -7.62 -3.67 -4.14
N GLU A 165 -7.82 -2.36 -4.33
CA GLU A 165 -7.25 -1.64 -5.48
C GLU A 165 -6.38 -0.46 -5.07
N GLY A 166 -6.61 0.13 -3.89
CA GLY A 166 -5.89 1.30 -3.42
C GLY A 166 -4.43 1.00 -3.05
N ASP A 167 -4.16 -0.23 -2.64
CA ASP A 167 -2.82 -0.74 -2.35
C ASP A 167 -1.90 -0.70 -3.58
N PHE A 168 -2.39 -0.98 -4.79
CA PHE A 168 -1.61 -0.80 -6.02
C PHE A 168 -1.13 0.65 -6.19
N PHE A 169 -2.02 1.63 -5.98
CA PHE A 169 -1.64 3.04 -6.06
C PHE A 169 -0.63 3.44 -5.01
N VAL A 170 -0.80 3.01 -3.76
CA VAL A 170 0.14 3.35 -2.68
C VAL A 170 1.51 2.72 -2.95
N ASN A 171 1.57 1.48 -3.46
CA ASN A 171 2.83 0.85 -3.84
C ASN A 171 3.50 1.54 -5.04
N ALA A 172 2.73 1.93 -6.06
CA ALA A 172 3.24 2.71 -7.18
C ALA A 172 3.83 4.05 -6.70
N ALA A 173 3.07 4.79 -5.88
CA ALA A 173 3.49 6.05 -5.27
C ALA A 173 4.75 5.91 -4.42
N GLU A 174 4.86 4.85 -3.62
CA GLU A 174 6.02 4.60 -2.77
C GLU A 174 7.29 4.38 -3.59
N ILE A 175 7.24 3.54 -4.64
CA ILE A 175 8.37 3.32 -5.55
C ILE A 175 8.73 4.63 -6.26
N MET A 176 7.76 5.32 -6.86
CA MET A 176 8.03 6.56 -7.61
C MET A 176 8.63 7.65 -6.72
N ARG A 177 8.16 7.79 -5.48
CA ARG A 177 8.65 8.83 -4.56
C ARG A 177 10.06 8.56 -4.07
N TRP A 178 10.34 7.35 -3.60
CA TRP A 178 11.59 7.04 -2.89
C TRP A 178 12.71 6.58 -3.81
N GLU A 179 12.37 5.94 -4.92
CA GLU A 179 13.36 5.49 -5.89
C GLU A 179 13.44 6.46 -7.08
N GLY A 180 12.29 7.02 -7.48
CA GLY A 180 12.15 7.81 -8.71
C GLY A 180 12.06 9.32 -8.56
N GLY A 181 12.09 9.85 -7.33
CA GLY A 181 12.08 11.28 -7.07
C GLY A 181 10.79 12.03 -7.43
N TRP A 182 9.64 11.33 -7.48
CA TRP A 182 8.30 11.92 -7.69
C TRP A 182 7.78 12.68 -6.45
#